data_AF-A0A370F8B3-F1
#
_entry.id   AF-A0A370F8B3-F1
#
_cell.length_a   1.000
_cell.length_b   1.000
_cell.length_c   1.000
_cell.angle_alpha   90.00
_cell.angle_beta   90.00
_cell.angle_gamma   90.00
#
_symmetry.space_group_name_H-M   'P 1'
#
loop_
_entity.id
_entity.type
_entity.pdbx_description
1 polymer ?
#
loop_
_entity_poly.entity_id
_entity_poly.type
_entity_poly.pdbx_seq_one_letter_code
_entity_poly.pdbx_strand_id
1 'polypeptide(L)'
;MSITVPTPPAPDGRAVAQSPDRGAVRRPALSPSRASDFKQCPLLYRFRAVDRIPEAPSKAQVRGTVVHAALESLFALPRADRVPERARELVEPAWERILESSPDLADLVGPAERGQFLTEARRLVSGYYKLEDPTRFDPESCELRVETELDDGVLLRGFVDRIDVSPTGLLRVVDYKTGRAPWEMGESKALFQMKFYALVLMRTRGIVPTQLQLLYLGDGQALTYQPEEDELRRFERTLSAIWRAILDSGATGDFRPNPGRLCDWCNHKTRCPAFGGTPPSYPGWPVPRRKVRSSRRQSSE
;
A
#
# COMPACT_ATOMS: atom_id res chain seq x y z
N MET A 1 57.39 -7.18 10.97
CA MET A 1 56.68 -5.96 10.54
C MET A 1 55.22 -6.31 10.40
N SER A 2 54.47 -6.19 11.50
CA SER A 2 53.05 -6.57 11.58
C SER A 2 52.22 -5.30 11.52
N ILE A 3 51.38 -5.18 10.50
CA ILE A 3 50.48 -4.04 10.30
C ILE A 3 49.20 -4.31 11.08
N THR A 4 49.00 -3.57 12.17
CA THR A 4 47.78 -3.58 12.98
C THR A 4 46.73 -2.73 12.28
N VAL A 5 45.60 -3.34 11.89
CA VAL A 5 44.43 -2.63 11.34
C VAL A 5 43.54 -2.20 12.52
N PRO A 6 43.14 -0.92 12.62
CA PRO A 6 42.27 -0.47 13.71
C PRO A 6 40.81 -0.87 13.47
N THR A 7 40.20 -1.49 14.49
CA THR A 7 38.78 -1.83 14.58
C THR A 7 37.91 -0.57 14.69
N PRO A 8 36.82 -0.43 13.91
CA PRO A 8 35.90 0.69 14.07
C PRO A 8 35.04 0.54 15.34
N PRO A 9 34.64 1.65 16.00
CA PRO A 9 33.83 1.60 17.21
C PRO A 9 32.40 1.15 16.89
N ALA A 10 31.81 0.40 17.83
CA ALA A 10 30.42 -0.03 17.78
C ALA A 10 29.46 1.17 17.81
N PRO A 11 28.34 1.15 17.05
CA PRO A 11 27.33 2.18 17.14
C PRO A 11 26.45 1.94 18.37
N ASP A 12 26.76 2.65 19.46
CA ASP A 12 25.83 2.88 20.56
C ASP A 12 24.89 4.04 20.21
N GLY A 13 23.59 3.84 20.41
CA GLY A 13 22.64 4.96 20.47
C GLY A 13 21.35 4.76 19.68
N ARG A 14 20.40 4.05 20.30
CA ARG A 14 18.94 4.26 20.22
C ARG A 14 18.46 5.10 19.02
N ALA A 15 18.02 4.43 17.96
CA ALA A 15 17.12 5.02 16.99
C ALA A 15 15.80 5.36 17.68
N VAL A 16 15.64 6.62 18.08
CA VAL A 16 14.37 7.16 18.55
C VAL A 16 13.40 7.08 17.37
N ALA A 17 12.44 6.17 17.46
CA ALA A 17 11.30 6.13 16.56
C ALA A 17 10.61 7.51 16.59
N GLN A 18 10.77 8.29 15.52
CA GLN A 18 10.11 9.58 15.40
C GLN A 18 8.61 9.33 15.19
N SER A 19 7.83 9.69 16.21
CA SER A 19 6.38 9.77 16.16
C SER A 19 5.91 10.55 14.92
N PRO A 20 4.82 10.14 14.25
CA PRO A 20 4.33 10.86 13.09
C PRO A 20 3.86 12.25 13.51
N ASP A 21 4.50 13.27 12.94
CA ASP A 21 4.07 14.68 13.00
C ASP A 21 2.58 14.79 12.61
N ARG A 22 1.72 14.96 13.62
CA ARG A 22 0.26 15.10 13.50
C ARG A 22 -0.18 16.51 13.05
N GLY A 23 0.74 17.38 12.60
CA GLY A 23 0.43 18.79 12.32
C GLY A 23 0.59 19.27 10.87
N ALA A 24 1.34 18.57 10.01
CA ALA A 24 1.56 19.01 8.63
C ALA A 24 0.56 18.37 7.66
N VAL A 25 -0.31 19.18 7.02
CA VAL A 25 -1.10 18.74 5.86
C VAL A 25 -0.12 18.39 4.74
N ARG A 26 0.21 17.11 4.62
CA ARG A 26 1.11 16.58 3.58
C ARG A 26 0.50 16.89 2.21
N ARG A 27 1.35 17.26 1.24
CA ARG A 27 0.97 17.39 -0.18
C ARG A 27 0.08 16.20 -0.59
N PRO A 28 -1.13 16.45 -1.14
CA PRO A 28 -1.95 15.40 -1.73
C PRO A 28 -1.10 14.58 -2.70
N ALA A 29 -1.22 13.26 -2.59
CA ALA A 29 -0.50 12.30 -3.41
C ALA A 29 -1.49 11.29 -3.98
N LEU A 30 -1.26 10.89 -5.22
CA LEU A 30 -2.00 9.83 -5.88
C LEU A 30 -1.39 8.49 -5.46
N SER A 31 -2.22 7.59 -4.95
CA SER A 31 -1.87 6.19 -4.69
C SER A 31 -2.62 5.28 -5.64
N PRO A 32 -2.23 4.00 -5.81
CA PRO A 32 -2.98 3.06 -6.65
C PRO A 32 -4.46 2.95 -6.24
N SER A 33 -4.73 2.89 -4.94
CA SER A 33 -6.07 2.82 -4.38
C SER A 33 -6.87 4.09 -4.66
N ARG A 34 -6.29 5.28 -4.47
CA ARG A 34 -6.94 6.57 -4.75
C ARG A 34 -7.26 6.76 -6.23
N ALA A 35 -6.33 6.41 -7.10
CA ALA A 35 -6.56 6.44 -8.54
C ALA A 35 -7.70 5.49 -8.94
N SER A 36 -7.72 4.29 -8.36
CA SER A 36 -8.78 3.30 -8.58
C SER A 36 -10.13 3.78 -8.06
N ASP A 37 -10.18 4.37 -6.86
CA ASP A 37 -11.41 4.93 -6.28
C ASP A 37 -11.98 6.03 -7.18
N PHE A 38 -11.15 6.96 -7.65
CA PHE A 38 -11.62 8.06 -8.51
C PHE A 38 -12.12 7.55 -9.86
N LYS A 39 -11.38 6.64 -10.51
CA LYS A 39 -11.82 6.00 -11.75
C LYS A 39 -13.14 5.24 -11.57
N GLN A 40 -13.33 4.60 -10.42
CA GLN A 40 -14.56 3.87 -10.12
C GLN A 40 -15.72 4.84 -9.89
N CYS A 41 -15.53 5.83 -9.01
CA CYS A 41 -16.54 6.81 -8.64
C CYS A 41 -15.87 8.05 -8.01
N PRO A 42 -15.90 9.23 -8.65
CA PRO A 42 -15.35 10.46 -8.09
C PRO A 42 -15.88 10.78 -6.68
N LEU A 43 -17.18 10.53 -6.42
CA LEU A 43 -17.76 10.73 -5.09
C LEU A 43 -17.18 9.77 -4.03
N LEU A 44 -16.84 8.53 -4.40
CA LEU A 44 -16.18 7.59 -3.50
C LEU A 44 -14.77 8.09 -3.14
N TYR A 45 -14.02 8.59 -4.13
CA TYR A 45 -12.73 9.23 -3.89
C TYR A 45 -12.87 10.41 -2.92
N ARG A 46 -13.89 11.27 -3.09
CA ARG A 46 -14.14 12.38 -2.18
C ARG A 46 -14.36 11.89 -0.76
N PHE A 47 -15.28 10.94 -0.55
CA PHE A 47 -15.58 10.42 0.80
C PHE A 47 -14.36 9.84 1.51
N ARG A 48 -13.50 9.12 0.77
CA ARG A 48 -12.31 8.47 1.32
C ARG A 48 -11.11 9.38 1.49
N ALA A 49 -10.76 10.14 0.45
CA ALA A 49 -9.51 10.87 0.37
C ALA A 49 -9.63 12.34 0.83
N VAL A 50 -10.79 12.95 0.60
CA VAL A 50 -11.02 14.37 0.93
C VAL A 50 -11.75 14.50 2.26
N ASP A 51 -12.95 13.94 2.37
CA ASP A 51 -13.79 14.03 3.57
C ASP A 51 -13.26 13.11 4.69
N ARG A 52 -12.50 12.05 4.33
CA ARG A 52 -11.92 11.05 5.24
C ARG A 52 -12.94 10.44 6.19
N ILE A 53 -14.12 10.13 5.65
CA ILE A 53 -15.20 9.49 6.40
C ILE A 53 -14.70 8.12 6.89
N PRO A 54 -14.73 7.84 8.21
CA PRO A 54 -14.33 6.54 8.73
C PRO A 54 -15.14 5.40 8.10
N GLU A 55 -14.45 4.34 7.70
CA GLU A 55 -15.05 3.10 7.22
C GLU A 55 -14.63 1.97 8.15
N ALA A 56 -15.60 1.20 8.66
CA ALA A 56 -15.29 -0.04 9.35
C ALA A 56 -14.72 -1.03 8.32
N PRO A 57 -13.51 -1.58 8.53
CA PRO A 57 -13.00 -2.61 7.64
C PRO A 57 -13.85 -3.88 7.79
N SER A 58 -13.95 -4.67 6.73
CA SER A 58 -14.49 -6.02 6.81
C SER A 58 -13.51 -6.97 7.49
N LYS A 59 -14.01 -8.04 8.11
CA LYS A 59 -13.16 -9.14 8.65
C LYS A 59 -12.16 -9.66 7.61
N ALA A 60 -12.56 -9.72 6.33
CA ALA A 60 -11.68 -10.14 5.24
C ALA A 60 -10.50 -9.16 5.00
N GLN A 61 -10.75 -7.84 5.08
CA GLN A 61 -9.69 -6.82 4.98
C GLN A 61 -8.72 -6.92 6.15
N VAL A 62 -9.24 -7.04 7.38
CA VAL A 62 -8.41 -7.19 8.58
C VAL A 62 -7.55 -8.45 8.50
N ARG A 63 -8.12 -9.57 8.07
CA ARG A 63 -7.38 -10.81 7.82
C ARG A 63 -6.27 -10.61 6.79
N GLY A 64 -6.53 -9.83 5.73
CA GLY A 64 -5.53 -9.40 4.77
C GLY A 64 -4.34 -8.71 5.43
N THR A 65 -4.61 -7.67 6.23
CA THR A 65 -3.57 -6.92 6.95
C THR A 65 -2.73 -7.83 7.87
N VAL A 66 -3.37 -8.73 8.61
CA VAL A 66 -2.67 -9.70 9.47
C VAL A 66 -1.73 -10.60 8.66
N VAL A 67 -2.19 -11.09 7.51
CA VAL A 67 -1.38 -11.96 6.63
C VAL A 67 -0.19 -11.21 6.06
N HIS A 68 -0.35 -9.96 5.59
CA HIS A 68 0.78 -9.15 5.11
C HIS A 68 1.79 -8.89 6.23
N ALA A 69 1.33 -8.49 7.42
CA ALA A 69 2.20 -8.25 8.57
C ALA A 69 2.94 -9.52 9.04
N ALA A 70 2.32 -10.70 8.91
CA ALA A 70 2.98 -11.98 9.20
C ALA A 70 4.05 -12.33 8.15
N LEU A 71 3.78 -12.07 6.86
CA LEU A 71 4.76 -12.29 5.79
C LEU A 71 5.92 -11.28 5.85
N GLU A 72 5.66 -10.03 6.19
CA GLU A 72 6.69 -9.03 6.47
C GLU A 72 7.63 -9.52 7.60
N SER A 73 7.06 -9.99 8.71
CA SER A 73 7.84 -10.57 9.80
C SER A 73 8.58 -11.84 9.41
N LEU A 74 8.05 -12.64 8.50
CA LEU A 74 8.73 -13.84 7.98
C LEU A 74 10.02 -13.45 7.25
N PHE A 75 9.97 -12.43 6.41
CA PHE A 75 11.14 -11.96 5.66
C PHE A 75 12.16 -11.20 6.52
N ALA A 76 11.77 -10.74 7.71
CA ALA A 76 12.70 -10.22 8.71
C ALA A 76 13.53 -11.32 9.41
N LEU A 77 13.14 -12.60 9.31
CA LEU A 77 13.90 -13.72 9.86
C LEU A 77 15.11 -14.09 8.98
N PRO A 78 16.15 -14.74 9.54
CA PRO A 78 17.16 -15.43 8.75
C PRO A 78 16.53 -16.45 7.79
N ARG A 79 17.09 -16.60 6.59
CA ARG A 79 16.57 -17.49 5.54
C ARG A 79 16.25 -18.90 6.02
N ALA A 80 17.14 -19.50 6.79
CA ALA A 80 16.98 -20.87 7.30
C ALA A 80 15.77 -21.04 8.22
N ASP A 81 15.31 -19.95 8.86
CA ASP A 81 14.20 -19.97 9.82
C ASP A 81 12.85 -19.67 9.16
N ARG A 82 12.83 -19.37 7.85
CA ARG A 82 11.61 -19.07 7.08
C ARG A 82 10.87 -20.35 6.68
N VAL A 83 10.64 -21.22 7.65
CA VAL A 83 9.96 -22.52 7.47
C VAL A 83 8.45 -22.40 7.70
N PRO A 84 7.63 -23.31 7.12
CA PRO A 84 6.17 -23.22 7.18
C PRO A 84 5.60 -23.11 8.60
N GLU A 85 6.16 -23.86 9.55
CA GLU A 85 5.75 -23.88 10.95
C GLU A 85 5.96 -22.50 11.57
N ARG A 86 7.17 -21.93 11.38
CA ARG A 86 7.52 -20.61 11.89
C ARG A 86 6.64 -19.52 11.31
N ALA A 87 6.33 -19.59 10.01
CA ALA A 87 5.45 -18.62 9.37
C ALA A 87 4.02 -18.62 9.96
N ARG A 88 3.47 -19.78 10.33
CA ARG A 88 2.15 -19.87 10.98
C ARG A 88 2.14 -19.29 12.39
N GLU A 89 3.26 -19.42 13.12
CA GLU A 89 3.42 -18.84 14.45
C GLU A 89 3.40 -17.31 14.42
N LEU A 90 3.90 -16.68 13.35
CA LEU A 90 3.95 -15.23 13.19
C LEU A 90 2.57 -14.56 13.03
N VAL A 91 1.51 -15.32 12.76
CA VAL A 91 0.15 -14.77 12.57
C VAL A 91 -0.39 -14.13 13.84
N GLU A 92 -0.14 -14.73 14.99
CA GLU A 92 -0.67 -14.23 16.27
C GLU A 92 0.05 -12.96 16.75
N PRO A 93 1.40 -12.89 16.74
CA PRO A 93 2.11 -11.63 16.96
C PRO A 93 1.74 -10.53 15.96
N ALA A 94 1.46 -10.88 14.70
CA ALA A 94 0.98 -9.91 13.71
C ALA A 94 -0.40 -9.35 14.07
N TRP A 95 -1.32 -10.20 14.54
CA TRP A 95 -2.62 -9.78 15.05
C TRP A 95 -2.50 -8.87 16.27
N GLU A 96 -1.66 -9.23 17.24
CA GLU A 96 -1.44 -8.44 18.46
C GLU A 96 -0.89 -7.04 18.15
N ARG A 97 0.13 -6.94 17.28
CA ARG A 97 0.68 -5.64 16.82
C ARG A 97 -0.38 -4.76 16.14
N ILE A 98 -1.29 -5.36 15.38
CA ILE A 98 -2.39 -4.60 14.73
C ILE A 98 -3.36 -4.07 15.79
N LEU A 99 -3.68 -4.85 16.82
CA LEU A 99 -4.55 -4.42 17.91
C LEU A 99 -3.94 -3.28 18.75
N GLU A 100 -2.62 -3.23 18.94
CA GLU A 100 -1.95 -2.12 19.62
C GLU A 100 -2.25 -0.77 18.95
N SER A 101 -2.36 -0.76 17.62
CA SER A 101 -2.64 0.44 16.84
C SER A 101 -4.14 0.67 16.60
N SER A 102 -4.97 -0.37 16.71
CA SER A 102 -6.40 -0.32 16.42
C SER A 102 -7.18 -1.33 17.29
N PRO A 103 -7.40 -1.03 18.57
CA PRO A 103 -8.05 -1.94 19.52
C PRO A 103 -9.47 -2.35 19.10
N ASP A 104 -10.23 -1.45 18.47
CA ASP A 104 -11.61 -1.68 18.02
C ASP A 104 -11.75 -2.85 17.02
N LEU A 105 -10.65 -3.30 16.40
CA LEU A 105 -10.66 -4.47 15.53
C LEU A 105 -10.92 -5.77 16.30
N ALA A 106 -10.63 -5.80 17.62
CA ALA A 106 -10.96 -6.94 18.47
C ALA A 106 -12.47 -7.15 18.55
N ASP A 107 -13.24 -6.06 18.66
CA ASP A 107 -14.71 -6.12 18.71
C ASP A 107 -15.31 -6.49 17.35
N LEU A 108 -14.70 -5.99 16.25
CA LEU A 108 -15.09 -6.37 14.89
C LEU A 108 -14.97 -7.87 14.63
N VAL A 109 -13.88 -8.49 15.11
CA VAL A 109 -13.68 -9.94 14.97
C VAL A 109 -14.52 -10.70 15.99
N GLY A 110 -14.58 -10.23 17.23
CA GLY A 110 -15.29 -10.86 18.33
C GLY A 110 -14.45 -11.96 19.02
N PRO A 111 -14.50 -12.08 20.36
CA PRO A 111 -13.67 -13.03 21.10
C PRO A 111 -13.96 -14.50 20.74
N ALA A 112 -15.22 -14.85 20.45
CA ALA A 112 -15.62 -16.21 20.07
C ALA A 112 -15.10 -16.63 18.68
N GLU A 113 -14.97 -15.68 17.75
CA GLU A 113 -14.53 -15.97 16.36
C GLU A 113 -13.01 -15.81 16.19
N ARG A 114 -12.30 -15.21 17.16
CA ARG A 114 -10.83 -15.00 17.10
C ARG A 114 -10.07 -16.26 16.70
N GLY A 115 -10.39 -17.41 17.30
CA GLY A 115 -9.70 -18.67 17.01
C GLY A 115 -9.85 -19.10 15.55
N GLN A 116 -11.06 -19.02 15.00
CA GLN A 116 -11.32 -19.31 13.59
C GLN A 116 -10.63 -18.29 12.68
N PHE A 117 -10.73 -17.00 13.00
CA PHE A 117 -10.10 -15.92 12.25
C PHE A 117 -8.58 -16.12 12.10
N LEU A 118 -7.88 -16.43 13.19
CA LEU A 118 -6.43 -16.69 13.16
C LEU A 118 -6.11 -17.99 12.42
N THR A 119 -6.97 -19.01 12.52
CA THR A 119 -6.82 -20.26 11.75
C THR A 119 -6.91 -20.01 10.25
N GLU A 120 -7.85 -19.16 9.81
CA GLU A 120 -7.97 -18.78 8.40
C GLU A 120 -6.78 -17.95 7.90
N ALA A 121 -6.25 -17.04 8.72
CA ALA A 121 -5.02 -16.31 8.41
C ALA A 121 -3.81 -17.26 8.27
N ARG A 122 -3.64 -18.23 9.18
CA ARG A 122 -2.59 -19.27 9.08
C ARG A 122 -2.73 -20.12 7.82
N ARG A 123 -3.95 -20.41 7.37
CA ARG A 123 -4.20 -21.11 6.11
C ARG A 123 -3.70 -20.31 4.90
N LEU A 124 -3.92 -18.99 4.89
CA LEU A 124 -3.44 -18.10 3.83
C LEU A 124 -1.91 -18.01 3.82
N VAL A 125 -1.28 -17.84 4.98
CA VAL A 125 0.19 -17.87 5.10
C VAL A 125 0.75 -19.22 4.65
N SER A 126 0.08 -20.33 4.95
CA SER A 126 0.48 -21.65 4.45
C SER A 126 0.36 -21.77 2.93
N GLY A 127 -0.60 -21.07 2.31
CA GLY A 127 -0.78 -21.01 0.86
C GLY A 127 0.42 -20.42 0.13
N TYR A 128 1.17 -19.52 0.77
CA TYR A 128 2.39 -18.92 0.22
C TYR A 128 3.44 -19.97 -0.16
N TYR A 129 3.61 -21.03 0.64
CA TYR A 129 4.59 -22.08 0.39
C TYR A 129 4.26 -22.99 -0.80
N LYS A 130 3.08 -22.84 -1.40
CA LYS A 130 2.76 -23.47 -2.71
C LYS A 130 3.33 -22.69 -3.88
N LEU A 131 3.64 -21.41 -3.66
CA LEU A 131 4.03 -20.46 -4.68
C LEU A 131 5.54 -20.28 -4.72
N GLU A 132 6.17 -20.16 -3.54
CA GLU A 132 7.58 -19.87 -3.39
C GLU A 132 8.19 -20.56 -2.17
N ASP A 133 9.51 -20.74 -2.19
CA ASP A 133 10.31 -21.19 -1.05
C ASP A 133 11.14 -20.00 -0.52
N PRO A 134 10.70 -19.35 0.59
CA PRO A 134 11.36 -18.15 1.13
C PRO A 134 12.74 -18.44 1.75
N THR A 135 13.12 -19.71 1.91
CA THR A 135 14.45 -20.07 2.43
C THR A 135 15.56 -19.88 1.38
N ARG A 136 15.19 -19.75 0.10
CA ARG A 136 16.13 -19.73 -1.03
C ARG A 136 16.60 -18.36 -1.47
N PHE A 137 16.00 -17.28 -0.98
CA PHE A 137 16.32 -15.93 -1.42
C PHE A 137 16.08 -14.90 -0.32
N ASP A 138 16.72 -13.73 -0.46
CA ASP A 138 16.43 -12.56 0.34
C ASP A 138 15.78 -11.49 -0.56
N PRO A 139 14.65 -10.90 -0.15
CA PRO A 139 14.14 -9.72 -0.84
C PRO A 139 15.09 -8.54 -0.62
N GLU A 140 15.12 -7.62 -1.58
CA GLU A 140 15.81 -6.35 -1.38
C GLU A 140 15.06 -5.48 -0.36
N SER A 141 13.71 -5.52 -0.40
CA SER A 141 12.87 -4.80 0.55
C SER A 141 11.49 -5.44 0.70
N CYS A 142 10.90 -5.27 1.89
CA CYS A 142 9.51 -5.58 2.20
C CYS A 142 8.81 -4.31 2.72
N GLU A 143 7.51 -4.18 2.44
CA GLU A 143 6.67 -3.05 2.85
C GLU A 143 7.31 -1.68 2.53
N LEU A 144 7.96 -1.59 1.35
CA LEU A 144 8.72 -0.41 0.97
C LEU A 144 7.79 0.74 0.62
N ARG A 145 7.87 1.81 1.40
CA ARG A 145 7.26 3.09 1.05
C ARG A 145 7.98 3.69 -0.17
N VAL A 146 7.25 3.84 -1.27
CA VAL A 146 7.76 4.44 -2.51
C VAL A 146 7.07 5.77 -2.80
N GLU A 147 7.83 6.70 -3.37
CA GLU A 147 7.35 8.04 -3.74
C GLU A 147 8.14 8.60 -4.90
N THR A 148 7.45 9.25 -5.85
CA THR A 148 8.08 10.00 -6.94
C THR A 148 7.16 11.12 -7.41
N GLU A 149 7.73 12.18 -7.98
CA GLU A 149 6.98 13.28 -8.59
C GLU A 149 7.13 13.18 -10.11
N LEU A 150 6.00 13.18 -10.83
CA LEU A 150 5.98 13.22 -12.29
C LEU A 150 6.36 14.62 -12.79
N ASP A 151 6.68 14.73 -14.08
CA ASP A 151 7.16 15.99 -14.68
C ASP A 151 6.12 17.12 -14.60
N ASP A 152 4.83 16.79 -14.49
CA ASP A 152 3.74 17.75 -14.31
C ASP A 152 3.34 17.98 -12.84
N GLY A 153 4.18 17.53 -11.89
CA GLY A 153 4.03 17.79 -10.45
C GLY A 153 3.09 16.82 -9.71
N VAL A 154 2.60 15.77 -10.38
CA VAL A 154 1.80 14.72 -9.74
C VAL A 154 2.68 13.93 -8.78
N LEU A 155 2.37 13.98 -7.48
CA LEU A 155 3.07 13.18 -6.47
C LEU A 155 2.46 11.77 -6.41
N LEU A 156 3.20 10.77 -6.84
CA LEU A 156 2.85 9.36 -6.71
C LEU A 156 3.38 8.79 -5.40
N ARG A 157 2.54 8.03 -4.68
CA ARG A 157 2.92 7.46 -3.37
C ARG A 157 2.22 6.12 -3.12
N GLY A 158 2.95 5.14 -2.60
CA GLY A 158 2.37 3.89 -2.14
C GLY A 158 3.33 3.05 -1.32
N PHE A 159 2.94 1.80 -1.09
CA PHE A 159 3.72 0.80 -0.37
C PHE A 159 3.77 -0.46 -1.23
N VAL A 160 4.97 -0.98 -1.47
CA VAL A 160 5.20 -2.22 -2.22
C VAL A 160 5.44 -3.33 -1.22
N ASP A 161 4.65 -4.41 -1.29
CA ASP A 161 4.75 -5.50 -0.32
C ASP A 161 6.14 -6.16 -0.33
N ARG A 162 6.69 -6.44 -1.53
CA ARG A 162 8.04 -6.98 -1.67
C ARG A 162 8.70 -6.61 -3.00
N ILE A 163 9.99 -6.29 -2.95
CA ILE A 163 10.86 -6.13 -4.12
C ILE A 163 12.00 -7.14 -4.02
N ASP A 164 12.15 -7.96 -5.05
CA ASP A 164 13.27 -8.88 -5.20
C ASP A 164 14.23 -8.38 -6.28
N VAL A 165 15.53 -8.51 -6.03
CA VAL A 165 16.58 -8.24 -7.03
C VAL A 165 17.47 -9.47 -7.13
N SER A 166 17.58 -10.03 -8.33
CA SER A 166 18.46 -11.18 -8.57
C SER A 166 19.95 -10.77 -8.49
N PRO A 167 20.88 -11.72 -8.34
CA PRO A 167 22.31 -11.42 -8.45
C PRO A 167 22.73 -10.80 -9.79
N THR A 168 21.93 -11.01 -10.84
CA THR A 168 22.12 -10.40 -12.17
C THR A 168 21.45 -9.03 -12.32
N GLY A 169 20.83 -8.50 -11.26
CA GLY A 169 20.16 -7.20 -11.25
C GLY A 169 18.74 -7.18 -11.80
N LEU A 170 18.15 -8.35 -12.08
CA LEU A 170 16.76 -8.43 -12.54
C LEU A 170 15.81 -8.12 -11.38
N LEU A 171 14.93 -7.13 -11.58
CA LEU A 171 14.03 -6.64 -10.54
C LEU A 171 12.63 -7.23 -10.71
N ARG A 172 12.10 -7.78 -9.62
CA ARG A 172 10.74 -8.30 -9.53
C ARG A 172 9.94 -7.59 -8.43
N VAL A 173 8.77 -7.08 -8.79
CA VAL A 173 7.80 -6.48 -7.84
C VAL A 173 6.75 -7.52 -7.49
N VAL A 174 6.53 -7.75 -6.20
CA VAL A 174 5.57 -8.75 -5.71
C VAL A 174 4.55 -8.08 -4.81
N ASP A 175 3.28 -8.45 -4.99
CA ASP A 175 2.16 -8.07 -4.12
C ASP A 175 1.33 -9.31 -3.75
N TYR A 176 0.99 -9.42 -2.47
CA TYR A 176 0.25 -10.55 -1.93
C TYR A 176 -1.25 -10.27 -1.96
N LYS A 177 -2.03 -11.26 -2.40
CA LYS A 177 -3.49 -11.21 -2.41
C LYS A 177 -4.06 -12.35 -1.60
N THR A 178 -4.88 -12.03 -0.60
CA THR A 178 -5.56 -13.02 0.25
C THR A 178 -6.87 -13.56 -0.33
N GLY A 179 -7.34 -12.97 -1.45
CA GLY A 179 -8.48 -13.45 -2.22
C GLY A 179 -8.11 -14.54 -3.23
N ARG A 180 -9.08 -14.90 -4.07
CA ARG A 180 -8.85 -15.78 -5.23
C ARG A 180 -8.30 -14.99 -6.41
N ALA A 181 -7.62 -15.67 -7.31
CA ALA A 181 -7.21 -15.11 -8.58
C ALA A 181 -8.43 -14.63 -9.38
N PRO A 182 -8.36 -13.45 -10.02
CA PRO A 182 -9.41 -12.98 -10.90
C PRO A 182 -9.45 -13.84 -12.17
N TRP A 183 -10.62 -13.90 -12.79
CA TRP A 183 -10.78 -14.34 -14.18
C TRP A 183 -10.14 -13.30 -15.12
N GLU A 184 -9.83 -13.67 -16.36
CA GLU A 184 -9.11 -12.82 -17.36
C GLU A 184 -9.62 -11.37 -17.41
N MET A 185 -10.94 -11.18 -17.40
CA MET A 185 -11.58 -9.85 -17.48
C MET A 185 -11.34 -8.95 -16.24
N GLY A 186 -10.95 -9.54 -15.11
CA GLY A 186 -10.60 -8.84 -13.87
C GLY A 186 -9.11 -8.50 -13.73
N GLU A 187 -8.24 -9.05 -14.59
CA GLU A 187 -6.78 -8.84 -14.53
C GLU A 187 -6.39 -7.38 -14.72
N SER A 188 -7.11 -6.63 -15.56
CA SER A 188 -6.80 -5.22 -15.83
C SER A 188 -6.76 -4.36 -14.56
N LYS A 189 -7.68 -4.60 -13.61
CA LYS A 189 -7.68 -3.88 -12.32
C LYS A 189 -6.48 -4.26 -11.46
N ALA A 190 -6.13 -5.55 -11.46
CA ALA A 190 -5.00 -6.08 -10.70
C ALA A 190 -3.67 -5.54 -11.25
N LEU A 191 -3.51 -5.54 -12.58
CA LEU A 191 -2.34 -5.01 -13.28
C LEU A 191 -2.21 -3.49 -13.16
N PHE A 192 -3.32 -2.74 -13.01
CA PHE A 192 -3.25 -1.28 -12.78
C PHE A 192 -2.42 -0.94 -11.54
N GLN A 193 -2.64 -1.65 -10.43
CA GLN A 193 -1.87 -1.45 -9.19
C GLN A 193 -0.38 -1.78 -9.41
N MET A 194 -0.10 -2.89 -10.10
CA MET A 194 1.29 -3.31 -10.34
C MET A 194 2.04 -2.36 -11.27
N LYS A 195 1.40 -1.88 -12.35
CA LYS A 195 1.97 -0.87 -13.27
C LYS A 195 2.28 0.45 -12.57
N PHE A 196 1.49 0.81 -11.56
CA PHE A 196 1.79 1.97 -10.72
C PHE A 196 3.13 1.81 -10.02
N TYR A 197 3.38 0.69 -9.35
CA TYR A 197 4.66 0.48 -8.68
C TYR A 197 5.82 0.33 -9.66
N ALA A 198 5.58 -0.34 -10.78
CA ALA A 198 6.58 -0.43 -11.85
C ALA A 198 7.02 0.94 -12.35
N LEU A 199 6.06 1.85 -12.58
CA LEU A 199 6.33 3.23 -12.97
C LEU A 199 7.11 3.99 -11.89
N VAL A 200 6.72 3.86 -10.61
CA VAL A 200 7.43 4.54 -9.52
C VAL A 200 8.89 4.05 -9.45
N LEU A 201 9.14 2.76 -9.61
CA LEU A 201 10.50 2.20 -9.64
C LEU A 201 11.29 2.64 -10.88
N MET A 202 10.65 2.67 -12.06
CA MET A 202 11.26 3.19 -13.28
C MET A 202 11.72 4.65 -13.11
N ARG A 203 10.89 5.50 -12.49
CA ARG A 203 11.21 6.92 -12.25
C ARG A 203 12.26 7.13 -11.15
N THR A 204 12.26 6.30 -10.11
CA THR A 204 13.17 6.48 -8.97
C THR A 204 14.51 5.79 -9.14
N ARG A 205 14.56 4.69 -9.89
CA ARG A 205 15.78 3.86 -10.07
C ARG A 205 16.30 3.85 -11.51
N GLY A 206 15.54 4.37 -12.48
CA GLY A 206 15.91 4.33 -13.89
C GLY A 206 15.85 2.93 -14.51
N ILE A 207 15.15 1.98 -13.87
CA ILE A 207 15.07 0.57 -14.29
C ILE A 207 13.61 0.16 -14.40
N VAL A 208 13.25 -0.45 -15.54
CA VAL A 208 11.95 -1.12 -15.70
C VAL A 208 12.02 -2.48 -15.00
N PRO A 209 11.12 -2.79 -14.04
CA PRO A 209 11.06 -4.13 -13.46
C PRO A 209 10.92 -5.19 -14.55
N THR A 210 11.71 -6.25 -14.48
CA THR A 210 11.62 -7.36 -15.42
C THR A 210 10.33 -8.16 -15.22
N GLN A 211 9.78 -8.15 -14.00
CA GLN A 211 8.59 -8.92 -13.67
C GLN A 211 7.74 -8.23 -12.60
N LEU A 212 6.43 -8.24 -12.80
CA LEU A 212 5.40 -7.93 -11.80
C LEU A 212 4.69 -9.22 -11.46
N GLN A 213 4.49 -9.49 -10.17
CA GLN A 213 3.90 -10.73 -9.71
C GLN A 213 2.84 -10.47 -8.63
N LEU A 214 1.65 -11.06 -8.83
CA LEU A 214 0.60 -11.11 -7.82
C LEU A 214 0.51 -12.54 -7.30
N LEU A 215 0.65 -12.72 -5.99
CA LEU A 215 0.58 -14.03 -5.34
C LEU A 215 -0.77 -14.19 -4.63
N TYR A 216 -1.65 -15.02 -5.19
CA TYR A 216 -2.95 -15.33 -4.63
C TYR A 216 -2.87 -16.47 -3.62
N LEU A 217 -2.81 -16.09 -2.34
CA LEU A 217 -2.60 -17.01 -1.22
C LEU A 217 -3.80 -17.92 -0.94
N GLY A 218 -5.00 -17.51 -1.39
CA GLY A 218 -6.25 -18.23 -1.14
C GLY A 218 -6.36 -19.56 -1.90
N ASP A 219 -5.85 -19.59 -3.13
CA ASP A 219 -5.88 -20.72 -4.05
C ASP A 219 -4.48 -21.17 -4.51
N GLY A 220 -3.42 -20.44 -4.16
CA GLY A 220 -2.05 -20.79 -4.50
C GLY A 220 -1.72 -20.55 -5.98
N GLN A 221 -2.30 -19.50 -6.57
CA GLN A 221 -2.01 -19.09 -7.94
C GLN A 221 -1.13 -17.84 -8.00
N ALA A 222 -0.36 -17.69 -9.08
CA ALA A 222 0.42 -16.50 -9.36
C ALA A 222 0.04 -15.91 -10.71
N LEU A 223 -0.23 -14.61 -10.75
CA LEU A 223 -0.32 -13.86 -12.00
C LEU A 223 1.03 -13.16 -12.22
N THR A 224 1.63 -13.37 -13.39
CA THR A 224 2.91 -12.78 -13.76
C THR A 224 2.75 -11.90 -14.98
N TYR A 225 3.41 -10.75 -14.98
CA TYR A 225 3.37 -9.80 -16.08
C TYR A 225 4.74 -9.13 -16.28
N GLN A 226 5.18 -9.04 -17.53
CA GLN A 226 6.40 -8.32 -17.89
C GLN A 226 6.02 -6.95 -18.46
N PRO A 227 6.32 -5.84 -17.75
CA PRO A 227 6.01 -4.50 -18.23
C PRO A 227 7.03 -4.04 -19.26
N GLU A 228 6.56 -3.23 -20.21
CA GLU A 228 7.41 -2.54 -21.18
C GLU A 228 7.53 -1.05 -20.85
N GLU A 229 8.67 -0.44 -21.16
CA GLU A 229 8.91 0.98 -20.87
C GLU A 229 7.87 1.90 -21.52
N ASP A 230 7.58 1.70 -22.81
CA ASP A 230 6.61 2.50 -23.55
C ASP A 230 5.20 2.38 -22.97
N GLU A 231 4.87 1.21 -22.42
CA GLU A 231 3.62 1.02 -21.72
C GLU A 231 3.58 1.81 -20.41
N LEU A 232 4.65 1.76 -19.61
CA LEU A 232 4.73 2.54 -18.38
C LEU A 232 4.68 4.05 -18.66
N ARG A 233 5.28 4.52 -19.77
CA ARG A 233 5.16 5.91 -20.23
C ARG A 233 3.73 6.29 -20.64
N ARG A 234 2.97 5.38 -21.27
CA ARG A 234 1.53 5.56 -21.53
C ARG A 234 0.72 5.58 -20.23
N PHE A 235 1.08 4.72 -19.29
CA PHE A 235 0.45 4.64 -17.98
C PHE A 235 0.67 5.92 -17.16
N GLU A 236 1.87 6.49 -17.21
CA GLU A 236 2.20 7.80 -16.60
C GLU A 236 1.26 8.91 -17.09
N ARG A 237 1.02 9.00 -18.40
CA ARG A 237 0.06 9.95 -18.97
C ARG A 237 -1.37 9.72 -18.47
N THR A 238 -1.73 8.45 -18.27
CA THR A 238 -3.04 8.08 -17.70
C THR A 238 -3.17 8.56 -16.25
N LEU A 239 -2.15 8.37 -15.42
CA LEU A 239 -2.13 8.87 -14.04
C LEU A 239 -2.17 10.40 -13.98
N SER A 240 -1.44 11.05 -14.88
CA SER A 240 -1.45 12.50 -15.03
C SER A 240 -2.86 13.04 -15.36
N ALA A 241 -3.55 12.39 -16.30
CA ALA A 241 -4.93 12.73 -16.64
C ALA A 241 -5.91 12.52 -15.47
N ILE A 242 -5.78 11.40 -14.75
CA ILE A 242 -6.58 11.13 -13.54
C ILE A 242 -6.36 12.22 -12.49
N TRP A 243 -5.11 12.61 -12.26
CA TRP A 243 -4.79 13.65 -11.29
C TRP A 243 -5.37 15.02 -11.67
N ARG A 244 -5.28 15.40 -12.94
CA ARG A 244 -5.90 16.64 -13.43
C ARG A 244 -7.41 16.64 -13.21
N ALA A 245 -8.10 15.54 -13.52
CA ALA A 245 -9.53 15.40 -13.25
C ALA A 245 -9.86 15.48 -11.75
N ILE A 246 -9.02 14.88 -10.90
CA ILE A 246 -9.14 14.98 -9.44
C ILE A 246 -9.02 16.44 -8.97
N LEU A 247 -8.05 17.20 -9.51
CA LEU A 247 -7.85 18.61 -9.15
C LEU A 247 -9.01 19.49 -9.62
N ASP A 248 -9.57 19.23 -10.80
CA ASP A 248 -10.74 19.93 -11.33
C ASP A 248 -11.99 19.70 -10.45
N SER A 249 -12.29 18.44 -10.12
CA SER A 249 -13.34 18.12 -9.13
C SER A 249 -13.03 18.74 -7.76
N GLY A 250 -11.76 18.83 -7.38
CA GLY A 250 -11.33 19.46 -6.13
C GLY A 250 -11.55 20.98 -6.10
N ALA A 251 -11.32 21.66 -7.22
CA ALA A 251 -11.51 23.10 -7.33
C ALA A 251 -13.00 23.48 -7.34
N THR A 252 -13.83 22.67 -8.01
CA THR A 252 -15.26 22.92 -8.16
C THR A 252 -16.11 22.33 -7.04
N GLY A 253 -15.61 21.30 -6.35
CA GLY A 253 -16.41 20.45 -5.46
C GLY A 253 -17.33 19.45 -6.19
N ASP A 254 -17.32 19.43 -7.53
CA ASP A 254 -18.17 18.54 -8.35
C ASP A 254 -17.58 17.13 -8.44
N PHE A 255 -17.78 16.34 -7.39
CA PHE A 255 -17.47 14.92 -7.36
C PHE A 255 -18.73 14.10 -7.66
N ARG A 256 -18.97 13.82 -8.95
CA ARG A 256 -20.17 13.11 -9.38
C ARG A 256 -20.17 11.64 -8.93
N PRO A 257 -21.30 11.10 -8.45
CA PRO A 257 -21.43 9.66 -8.27
C PRO A 257 -21.42 8.97 -9.63
N ASN A 258 -20.91 7.74 -9.66
CA ASN A 258 -20.93 6.88 -10.84
C ASN A 258 -21.61 5.55 -10.50
N PRO A 259 -22.96 5.46 -10.58
CA PRO A 259 -23.70 4.28 -10.19
C PRO A 259 -23.31 3.05 -11.02
N GLY A 260 -23.18 1.90 -10.37
CA GLY A 260 -22.88 0.62 -11.01
C GLY A 260 -23.00 -0.55 -10.02
N ARG A 261 -22.67 -1.77 -10.46
CA ARG A 261 -22.82 -2.99 -9.63
C ARG A 261 -22.08 -2.95 -8.29
N LEU A 262 -20.98 -2.19 -8.22
CA LEU A 262 -20.21 -2.04 -6.98
C LEU A 262 -20.90 -1.16 -5.93
N CYS A 263 -21.97 -0.44 -6.29
CA CYS A 263 -22.74 0.35 -5.34
C CYS A 263 -23.42 -0.52 -4.27
N ASP A 264 -23.72 -1.79 -4.56
CA ASP A 264 -24.32 -2.71 -3.59
C ASP A 264 -23.41 -3.04 -2.41
N TRP A 265 -22.10 -2.83 -2.58
CA TRP A 265 -21.07 -3.06 -1.57
C TRP A 265 -20.39 -1.76 -1.12
N CYS A 266 -20.94 -0.60 -1.49
CA CYS A 266 -20.37 0.70 -1.15
C CYS A 266 -20.77 1.11 0.28
N ASN A 267 -19.79 1.26 1.17
CA ASN A 267 -19.97 1.72 2.56
C ASN A 267 -20.65 3.11 2.67
N HIS A 268 -20.67 3.88 1.58
CA HIS A 268 -21.24 5.22 1.54
C HIS A 268 -22.57 5.32 0.79
N LYS A 269 -23.20 4.18 0.43
CA LYS A 269 -24.48 4.16 -0.33
C LYS A 269 -25.56 5.01 0.32
N THR A 270 -25.67 4.98 1.65
CA THR A 270 -26.64 5.77 2.43
C THR A 270 -26.43 7.29 2.35
N ARG A 271 -25.23 7.75 1.97
CA ARG A 271 -24.89 9.18 1.79
C ARG A 271 -24.89 9.59 0.31
N CYS A 272 -25.10 8.66 -0.61
CA CYS A 272 -24.95 8.89 -2.03
C CYS A 272 -26.23 9.50 -2.63
N PRO A 273 -26.15 10.64 -3.34
CA PRO A 273 -27.33 11.28 -3.93
C PRO A 273 -27.98 10.45 -5.04
N ALA A 274 -27.24 9.56 -5.70
CA ALA A 274 -27.79 8.60 -6.66
C ALA A 274 -28.76 7.59 -6.02
N PHE A 275 -28.78 7.49 -4.68
CA PHE A 275 -29.68 6.63 -3.91
C PHE A 275 -30.49 7.44 -2.88
N GLY A 276 -30.66 8.75 -3.10
CA GLY A 276 -31.43 9.64 -2.21
C GLY A 276 -30.70 10.07 -0.94
N GLY A 277 -29.43 9.69 -0.77
CA GLY A 277 -28.59 10.13 0.35
C GLY A 277 -28.07 11.56 0.17
N THR A 278 -27.64 12.19 1.27
CA THR A 278 -27.03 13.52 1.23
C THR A 278 -25.55 13.44 1.66
N PRO A 279 -24.60 13.83 0.80
CA PRO A 279 -23.19 13.90 1.19
C PRO A 279 -22.98 15.04 2.20
N PRO A 280 -21.95 14.97 3.06
CA PRO A 280 -21.57 16.11 3.90
C PRO A 280 -21.24 17.35 3.06
N SER A 281 -21.18 18.53 3.68
CA SER A 281 -20.68 19.73 3.02
C SER A 281 -19.23 19.52 2.54
N TYR A 282 -18.90 20.07 1.37
CA TYR A 282 -17.55 19.93 0.82
C TYR A 282 -16.56 20.74 1.67
N PRO A 283 -15.52 20.12 2.26
CA PRO A 283 -14.60 20.82 3.15
C PRO A 283 -13.56 21.69 2.42
N GLY A 284 -13.61 21.73 1.07
CA GLY A 284 -12.59 22.35 0.23
C GLY A 284 -11.44 21.39 -0.11
N TRP A 285 -10.65 21.76 -1.12
CA TRP A 285 -9.49 20.97 -1.52
C TRP A 285 -8.40 21.02 -0.44
N PRO A 286 -7.79 19.89 -0.05
CA PRO A 286 -6.72 19.89 0.96
C PRO A 286 -5.48 20.62 0.45
N VAL A 287 -5.29 21.86 0.90
CA VAL A 287 -4.11 22.68 0.59
C VAL A 287 -3.01 22.43 1.62
N PRO A 288 -1.77 22.11 1.23
CA PRO A 288 -0.65 22.02 2.16
C PRO A 288 -0.39 23.37 2.80
N ARG A 289 -0.36 23.45 4.14
CA ARG A 289 0.06 24.68 4.82
C ARG A 289 1.51 24.99 4.46
N ARG A 290 1.76 26.09 3.74
CA ARG A 290 3.12 26.59 3.47
C ARG A 290 3.80 26.85 4.82
N LYS A 291 4.92 26.18 5.11
CA LYS A 291 5.77 26.55 6.25
C LYS A 291 6.24 27.99 6.01
N VAL A 292 5.71 28.94 6.77
CA VAL A 292 6.25 30.30 6.80
C VAL A 292 7.64 30.17 7.42
N ARG A 293 8.70 30.34 6.62
CA ARG A 293 10.05 30.54 7.16
C ARG A 293 10.01 31.84 7.94
N SER A 294 9.96 31.78 9.27
CA SER A 294 10.17 32.96 10.09
C SER A 294 11.62 33.39 9.89
N SER A 295 11.82 34.47 9.14
CA SER A 295 13.09 35.18 9.12
C SER A 295 13.29 35.79 10.50
N ARG A 296 13.96 35.07 11.42
CA ARG A 296 14.57 35.71 12.59
C ARG A 296 15.66 36.63 12.07
N ARG A 297 15.36 37.93 12.02
CA ARG A 297 16.38 38.98 12.05
C ARG A 297 17.14 38.80 13.36
N GLN A 298 18.42 38.40 13.28
CA GLN A 298 19.34 38.59 14.39
C GLN A 298 19.64 40.09 14.43
N SER A 299 19.11 40.76 15.44
CA SER A 299 19.66 42.04 15.89
C SER A 299 20.85 41.70 16.77
N SER A 300 22.02 42.10 16.33
CA SER A 300 23.24 42.12 17.12
C SER A 300 23.22 43.37 17.99
N GLU A 301 23.29 43.18 19.31
CA GLU A 301 23.88 44.10 20.28
C GLU A 301 24.70 43.25 21.26
#